data_AF-A0A0C9UNP0-F1
#
_entry.id   AF-A0A0C9UNP0-F1
#
_cell.length_a   1.000
_cell.length_b   1.000
_cell.length_c   1.000
_cell.angle_alpha   90.00
_cell.angle_beta   90.00
_cell.angle_gamma   90.00
#
_symmetry.space_group_name_H-M   'P 1'
#
loop_
_entity.id
_entity.type
_entity.pdbx_description
1 polymer ?
#
loop_
_entity_poly.entity_id
_entity_poly.type
_entity_poly.pdbx_seq_one_letter_code
_entity_poly.pdbx_strand_id
1 'polypeptide(L)'
;HNFSIEPTTNTFSFYIVYMCHHIKPASVGVYLSGICHSLEPYFPNVHSIHSSAIVTHSLAGMKKLHGLQATSRKHALNREDLIHIISHLPSVLSHECLLFVAMLLTGFYGLLCLGELTFPDSTHKRSSKKLTLRHTLILEATHFSFILPFHKADQFYAGNTVMIEALPHSPIDPLFHLQHYLDSGDRSFPFFPALWLTSQGKLPTYSWFVGQLQSFLGTDIAGHSLRSGGTTALALAGVPDNAIQATGCWSSDTWHI
;
A
#
# COMPACT_ATOMS: atom_id res chain seq x y z
N HIS A 1 30.98 16.15 17.24
CA HIS A 1 30.22 17.35 17.66
C HIS A 1 29.98 17.26 19.16
N ASN A 2 30.54 18.18 19.97
CA ASN A 2 30.43 18.18 21.44
C ASN A 2 29.06 18.69 21.90
N PHE A 3 27.98 18.05 21.46
CA PHE A 3 26.63 18.41 21.90
C PHE A 3 26.38 17.88 23.31
N SER A 4 25.55 18.61 24.06
CA SER A 4 25.00 18.12 25.32
C SER A 4 24.21 16.84 25.07
N ILE A 5 24.29 15.90 26.02
CA ILE A 5 23.47 14.69 26.04
C ILE A 5 22.01 15.07 26.31
N GLU A 6 21.78 16.12 27.11
CA GLU A 6 20.45 16.64 27.37
C GLU A 6 19.91 17.39 26.14
N PRO A 7 18.67 17.09 25.70
CA PRO A 7 18.01 17.85 24.65
C PRO A 7 17.97 19.34 25.00
N THR A 8 18.16 20.19 24.01
CA THR A 8 18.05 21.64 24.14
C THR A 8 17.22 22.18 22.99
N THR A 9 16.76 23.41 23.13
CA THR A 9 16.01 24.09 22.07
C THR A 9 16.84 24.22 20.79
N ASN A 10 18.16 24.42 20.93
CA ASN A 10 19.11 24.47 19.81
C ASN A 10 19.30 23.12 19.14
N THR A 11 19.46 22.03 19.90
CA THR A 11 19.65 20.70 19.28
C THR A 11 18.42 20.25 18.50
N PHE A 12 17.21 20.56 18.97
CA PHE A 12 15.97 20.30 18.22
C PHE A 12 15.83 21.21 17.00
N SER A 13 16.17 22.50 17.12
CA SER A 13 16.20 23.41 15.96
C SER A 13 17.17 22.93 14.88
N PHE A 14 18.39 22.52 15.24
CA PHE A 14 19.38 21.98 14.30
C PHE A 14 18.92 20.66 13.69
N TYR A 15 18.33 19.77 14.48
CA TYR A 15 17.72 18.55 13.97
C TYR A 15 16.64 18.86 12.92
N ILE A 16 15.75 19.82 13.20
CA ILE A 16 14.70 20.21 12.26
C ILE A 16 15.31 20.69 10.95
N VAL A 17 16.24 21.66 11.02
CA VAL A 17 16.87 22.23 9.84
C VAL A 17 17.58 21.14 9.04
N TYR A 18 18.42 20.33 9.68
CA TYR A 18 19.14 19.24 9.03
C TYR A 18 18.18 18.24 8.37
N MET A 19 17.20 17.72 9.10
CA MET A 19 16.28 16.71 8.59
C MET A 19 15.36 17.24 7.49
N CYS A 20 14.99 18.53 7.52
CA CYS A 20 14.16 19.13 6.47
C CYS A 20 14.89 19.23 5.12
N HIS A 21 16.21 19.07 5.06
CA HIS A 21 16.94 18.91 3.80
C HIS A 21 16.82 17.50 3.22
N HIS A 22 16.46 16.51 4.04
CA HIS A 22 16.40 15.10 3.67
C HIS A 22 14.97 14.57 3.53
N ILE A 23 14.03 15.10 4.32
CA ILE A 23 12.62 14.69 4.33
C ILE A 23 11.69 15.90 4.49
N LYS A 24 10.40 15.70 4.21
CA LYS A 24 9.41 16.78 4.28
C LYS A 24 9.29 17.36 5.70
N PRO A 25 9.19 18.70 5.86
CA PRO A 25 9.03 19.33 7.17
C PRO A 25 7.82 18.82 7.97
N ALA A 26 6.75 18.40 7.31
CA ALA A 26 5.62 17.76 7.97
C ALA A 26 6.02 16.43 8.67
N SER A 27 6.80 15.58 7.99
CA SER A 27 7.33 14.34 8.56
C SER A 27 8.31 14.59 9.70
N VAL A 28 9.17 15.61 9.57
CA VAL A 28 10.09 16.02 10.64
C VAL A 28 9.33 16.36 11.92
N GLY A 29 8.22 17.10 11.83
CA GLY A 29 7.40 17.44 13.00
C GLY A 29 6.81 16.21 13.70
N VAL A 30 6.34 15.23 12.93
CA VAL A 30 5.82 13.96 13.48
C VAL A 30 6.94 13.15 14.14
N TYR A 31 8.09 13.02 13.49
CA TYR A 31 9.24 12.31 14.05
C TYR A 31 9.76 12.97 15.30
N LEU A 32 9.83 14.30 15.32
CA LEU A 32 10.26 15.05 16.49
C LEU A 32 9.31 14.80 17.67
N SER A 33 7.99 14.75 17.43
CA SER A 33 7.01 14.40 18.48
C SER A 33 7.25 12.98 19.02
N GLY A 34 7.53 12.00 18.16
CA GLY A 34 7.87 10.63 18.57
C GLY A 34 9.20 10.51 19.32
N ILE A 35 10.21 11.29 18.91
CA ILE A 35 11.49 11.42 19.62
C ILE A 35 11.24 11.99 21.02
N CYS A 36 10.44 13.04 21.16
CA CYS A 36 10.12 13.62 22.46
C CYS A 36 9.45 12.60 23.39
N HIS A 37 8.45 11.88 22.89
CA HIS A 37 7.79 10.82 23.66
C HIS A 37 8.76 9.73 24.11
N SER A 38 9.71 9.34 23.26
CA SER A 38 10.71 8.32 23.61
C SER A 38 11.75 8.82 24.62
N LEU A 39 12.02 10.13 24.64
CA LEU A 39 13.00 10.77 25.52
C LEU A 39 12.42 11.21 26.86
N GLU A 40 11.10 11.35 26.97
CA GLU A 40 10.39 11.81 28.16
C GLU A 40 10.79 11.08 29.46
N PRO A 41 10.97 9.73 29.47
CA PRO A 41 11.38 9.02 30.70
C PRO A 41 12.75 9.43 31.24
N TYR A 42 13.62 9.96 30.38
CA TYR A 42 15.00 10.33 30.72
C TYR A 42 15.18 11.85 30.85
N PHE A 43 14.37 12.63 30.13
CA PHE A 43 14.44 14.09 30.07
C PHE A 43 13.03 14.68 30.23
N PRO A 44 12.54 14.90 31.46
CA PRO A 44 11.17 15.32 31.71
C PRO A 44 10.80 16.66 31.05
N ASN A 45 11.79 17.53 30.82
CA ASN A 45 11.62 18.84 30.20
C ASN A 45 11.56 18.77 28.66
N VAL A 46 11.68 17.61 28.03
CA VAL A 46 11.77 17.49 26.57
C VAL A 46 10.53 18.05 25.86
N HIS A 47 9.35 17.93 26.46
CA HIS A 47 8.11 18.48 25.90
C HIS A 47 8.05 20.01 25.97
N SER A 48 8.61 20.64 27.00
CA SER A 48 8.69 22.10 27.09
C SER A 48 9.69 22.65 26.07
N ILE A 49 10.79 21.93 25.86
CA ILE A 49 11.79 22.24 24.82
C ILE A 49 11.19 22.12 23.42
N HIS A 50 10.45 21.03 23.16
CA HIS A 50 9.74 20.81 21.90
C HIS A 50 8.76 21.93 21.57
N SER A 51 8.04 22.40 22.60
CA SER A 51 7.01 23.43 22.47
C SER A 51 7.59 24.85 22.49
N SER A 52 8.91 25.00 22.59
CA SER A 52 9.55 26.31 22.63
C SER A 52 9.37 27.09 21.32
N ALA A 53 9.39 28.42 21.42
CA ALA A 53 9.21 29.32 20.28
C ALA A 53 10.24 29.07 19.17
N ILE A 54 11.51 28.79 19.52
CA ILE A 54 12.55 28.56 18.51
C ILE A 54 12.33 27.26 17.72
N VAL A 55 11.90 26.17 18.37
CA VAL A 55 11.65 24.88 17.71
C VAL A 55 10.43 24.99 16.80
N THR A 56 9.34 25.58 17.29
CA THR A 56 8.13 25.81 16.51
C THR A 56 8.36 26.76 15.33
N HIS A 57 9.11 27.85 15.52
CA HIS A 57 9.48 28.77 14.45
C HIS A 57 10.41 28.13 13.41
N SER A 58 11.40 27.33 13.83
CA SER A 58 12.26 26.59 12.90
C SER A 58 11.44 25.63 12.04
N LEU A 59 10.51 24.90 12.63
CA LEU A 59 9.63 24.01 11.88
C LEU A 59 8.72 24.78 10.91
N ALA A 60 8.15 25.91 11.35
CA ALA A 60 7.34 26.79 10.50
C ALA A 60 8.16 27.40 9.35
N GLY A 61 9.40 27.82 9.62
CA GLY A 61 10.35 28.32 8.64
C GLY A 61 10.67 27.27 7.59
N MET A 62 11.01 26.05 8.01
CA MET A 62 11.27 24.96 7.07
C MET A 62 10.02 24.55 6.29
N LYS A 63 8.83 24.58 6.89
CA LYS A 63 7.56 24.41 6.16
C LYS A 63 7.36 25.48 5.09
N LYS A 64 7.72 26.74 5.33
CA LYS A 64 7.64 27.80 4.31
C LYS A 64 8.68 27.61 3.21
N LEU A 65 9.90 27.24 3.57
CA LEU A 65 11.01 27.06 2.63
C LEU A 65 10.86 25.79 1.76
N HIS A 66 10.39 24.69 2.34
CA HIS A 66 10.37 23.36 1.70
C HIS A 66 8.97 22.73 1.59
N GLY A 67 7.93 23.31 2.20
CA GLY A 67 6.58 22.77 2.19
C GLY A 67 5.76 23.06 0.92
N LEU A 68 6.27 23.92 0.02
CA LEU A 68 5.64 24.23 -1.26
C LEU A 68 5.91 23.17 -2.35
N GLN A 69 6.72 22.14 -2.07
CA GLN A 69 6.86 21.03 -3.02
C GLN A 69 5.55 20.26 -3.10
N ALA A 70 4.80 20.51 -4.18
CA ALA A 70 3.64 19.71 -4.55
C ALA A 70 4.03 18.23 -4.52
N THR A 71 3.32 17.44 -3.72
CA THR A 71 3.54 16.01 -3.72
C THR A 71 3.13 15.48 -5.09
N SER A 72 4.10 15.08 -5.92
CA SER A 72 3.82 14.32 -7.13
C SER A 72 3.19 12.99 -6.70
N ARG A 73 1.86 12.96 -6.72
CA ARG A 73 1.08 11.74 -6.51
C ARG A 73 1.08 11.00 -7.84
N LYS A 74 1.37 9.70 -7.78
CA LYS A 74 1.25 8.82 -8.94
C LYS A 74 -0.21 8.79 -9.40
N HIS A 75 -0.42 8.64 -10.69
CA HIS A 75 -1.75 8.57 -11.27
C HIS A 75 -2.54 7.42 -10.62
N ALA A 76 -3.78 7.69 -10.22
CA ALA A 76 -4.67 6.67 -9.71
C ALA A 76 -5.24 5.89 -10.90
N LEU A 77 -5.25 4.57 -10.84
CA LEU A 77 -5.82 3.77 -11.92
C LEU A 77 -7.32 4.04 -12.05
N ASN A 78 -7.83 4.13 -13.27
CA ASN A 78 -9.26 4.19 -13.55
C ASN A 78 -9.72 2.87 -14.20
N ARG A 79 -11.03 2.75 -14.48
CA ARG A 79 -11.57 1.54 -15.11
C ARG A 79 -11.13 1.43 -16.58
N GLU A 80 -10.97 2.55 -17.28
CA GLU A 80 -10.48 2.54 -18.66
C GLU A 80 -9.07 1.95 -18.76
N ASP A 81 -8.19 2.23 -17.79
CA ASP A 81 -6.84 1.67 -17.71
C ASP A 81 -6.86 0.15 -17.59
N LEU A 82 -7.78 -0.39 -16.77
CA LEU A 82 -7.95 -1.84 -16.60
C LEU A 82 -8.44 -2.50 -17.90
N ILE A 83 -9.42 -1.87 -18.55
CA ILE A 83 -9.94 -2.33 -19.85
C ILE A 83 -8.83 -2.27 -20.90
N HIS A 84 -8.04 -1.20 -20.92
CA HIS A 84 -6.92 -1.02 -21.83
C HIS A 84 -5.86 -2.11 -21.64
N ILE A 85 -5.46 -2.41 -20.40
CA ILE A 85 -4.53 -3.51 -20.12
C ILE A 85 -5.09 -4.82 -20.66
N ILE A 86 -6.34 -5.15 -20.32
CA ILE A 86 -6.95 -6.43 -20.71
C ILE A 86 -7.14 -6.56 -22.22
N SER A 87 -7.47 -5.47 -22.92
CA SER A 87 -7.62 -5.48 -24.38
C SER A 87 -6.30 -5.62 -25.13
N HIS A 88 -5.17 -5.29 -24.51
CA HIS A 88 -3.82 -5.40 -25.09
C HIS A 88 -3.11 -6.70 -24.71
N LEU A 89 -3.78 -7.60 -23.98
CA LEU A 89 -3.23 -8.92 -23.69
C LEU A 89 -3.17 -9.79 -24.94
N PRO A 90 -2.20 -10.71 -25.04
CA PRO A 90 -2.13 -11.65 -26.16
C PRO A 90 -3.33 -12.61 -26.16
N SER A 91 -3.68 -13.11 -27.35
CA SER A 91 -4.80 -14.06 -27.50
C SER A 91 -4.59 -15.38 -26.73
N VAL A 92 -3.34 -15.77 -26.51
CA VAL A 92 -2.96 -16.90 -25.65
C VAL A 92 -2.23 -16.34 -24.43
N LEU A 93 -2.86 -16.45 -23.27
CA LEU A 93 -2.32 -15.92 -22.02
C LEU A 93 -1.33 -16.90 -21.39
N SER A 94 -0.14 -16.40 -21.04
CA SER A 94 0.78 -17.14 -20.18
C SER A 94 0.29 -17.14 -18.74
N HIS A 95 0.80 -18.06 -17.92
CA HIS A 95 0.49 -18.09 -16.49
C HIS A 95 0.85 -16.78 -15.78
N GLU A 96 1.96 -16.14 -16.15
CA GLU A 96 2.38 -14.83 -15.65
C GLU A 96 1.41 -13.71 -16.02
N CYS A 97 0.82 -13.77 -17.21
CA CYS A 97 -0.22 -12.82 -17.63
C CYS A 97 -1.48 -13.01 -16.78
N LEU A 98 -1.93 -14.27 -16.61
CA LEU A 98 -3.07 -14.60 -15.76
C LEU A 98 -2.84 -14.16 -14.31
N LEU A 99 -1.66 -14.45 -13.75
CA LEU A 99 -1.26 -14.01 -12.42
C LEU A 99 -1.30 -12.49 -12.30
N PHE A 100 -0.71 -11.78 -13.25
CA PHE A 100 -0.66 -10.32 -13.24
C PHE A 100 -2.08 -9.73 -13.25
N VAL A 101 -2.95 -10.19 -14.13
CA VAL A 101 -4.33 -9.69 -14.26
C VAL A 101 -5.16 -10.02 -13.02
N ALA A 102 -5.05 -11.25 -12.50
CA ALA A 102 -5.73 -11.65 -11.27
C ALA A 102 -5.31 -10.76 -10.09
N MET A 103 -4.00 -10.51 -9.93
CA MET A 103 -3.48 -9.60 -8.90
C MET A 103 -3.92 -8.14 -9.12
N LEU A 104 -3.91 -7.66 -10.37
CA LEU A 104 -4.33 -6.30 -10.73
C LEU A 104 -5.78 -6.04 -10.33
N LEU A 105 -6.69 -6.91 -10.74
CA LEU A 105 -8.12 -6.75 -10.45
C LEU A 105 -8.41 -6.99 -8.96
N THR A 106 -7.75 -7.97 -8.34
CA THR A 106 -7.87 -8.21 -6.90
C THR A 106 -7.42 -6.99 -6.09
N GLY A 107 -6.28 -6.38 -6.46
CA GLY A 107 -5.77 -5.20 -5.79
C GLY A 107 -6.63 -3.96 -5.98
N PHE A 108 -7.18 -3.79 -7.19
CA PHE A 108 -8.05 -2.66 -7.50
C PHE A 108 -9.40 -2.76 -6.78
N TYR A 109 -10.14 -3.87 -6.94
CA TYR A 109 -11.47 -4.02 -6.35
C TYR A 109 -11.44 -4.32 -4.85
N GLY A 110 -10.39 -4.96 -4.36
CA GLY A 110 -10.18 -5.19 -2.93
C GLY A 110 -9.59 -3.99 -2.18
N LEU A 111 -9.30 -2.87 -2.85
CA LEU A 111 -8.63 -1.69 -2.28
C LEU A 111 -7.29 -2.01 -1.59
N LEU A 112 -6.53 -2.95 -2.15
CA LEU A 112 -5.33 -3.48 -1.51
C LEU A 112 -4.11 -2.63 -1.85
N CYS A 113 -3.25 -2.46 -0.85
CA CYS A 113 -1.88 -2.03 -1.08
C CYS A 113 -1.15 -3.12 -1.85
N LEU A 114 -0.33 -2.75 -2.84
CA LEU A 114 0.43 -3.74 -3.61
C LEU A 114 1.33 -4.64 -2.73
N GLY A 115 1.81 -4.12 -1.59
CA GLY A 115 2.58 -4.88 -0.62
C GLY A 115 1.82 -6.00 0.10
N GLU A 116 0.49 -6.04 0.00
CA GLU A 116 -0.37 -7.12 0.51
C GLU A 116 -0.51 -8.27 -0.50
N LEU A 117 -0.20 -8.01 -1.78
CA LEU A 117 -0.25 -8.99 -2.87
C LEU A 117 1.13 -9.49 -3.29
N THR A 118 2.17 -8.70 -3.04
CA THR A 118 3.54 -8.96 -3.52
C THR A 118 4.49 -9.29 -2.40
N PHE A 119 5.57 -9.97 -2.75
CA PHE A 119 6.68 -10.23 -1.84
C PHE A 119 7.73 -9.11 -1.93
N PRO A 120 8.35 -8.70 -0.80
CA PRO A 120 9.38 -7.67 -0.85
C PRO A 120 10.57 -8.07 -1.73
N ASP A 121 11.03 -7.15 -2.58
CA ASP A 121 12.23 -7.34 -3.39
C ASP A 121 13.44 -7.64 -2.51
N SER A 122 13.62 -6.84 -1.44
CA SER A 122 14.69 -7.01 -0.46
C SER A 122 14.48 -8.23 0.41
N THR A 123 15.44 -9.15 0.41
CA THR A 123 15.34 -10.44 1.12
C THR A 123 15.17 -10.31 2.63
N HIS A 124 15.83 -9.34 3.26
CA HIS A 124 15.73 -9.11 4.71
C HIS A 124 14.34 -8.65 5.19
N LYS A 125 13.48 -8.14 4.28
CA LYS A 125 12.11 -7.71 4.61
C LYS A 125 11.08 -8.82 4.42
N ARG A 126 11.48 -9.96 3.86
CA ARG A 126 10.60 -11.08 3.51
C ARG A 126 10.13 -11.79 4.77
N SER A 127 8.85 -12.10 4.81
CA SER A 127 8.25 -12.87 5.91
C SER A 127 7.14 -13.74 5.38
N SER A 128 7.21 -15.05 5.65
CA SER A 128 6.15 -16.00 5.30
C SER A 128 4.83 -15.68 6.00
N LYS A 129 4.89 -15.02 7.17
CA LYS A 129 3.72 -14.57 7.93
C LYS A 129 2.91 -13.48 7.22
N LYS A 130 3.41 -12.91 6.14
CA LYS A 130 2.73 -11.87 5.35
C LYS A 130 2.21 -12.40 4.00
N LEU A 131 2.27 -13.71 3.77
CA LEU A 131 1.84 -14.32 2.51
C LEU A 131 0.35 -14.59 2.54
N THR A 132 -0.42 -14.03 1.61
CA THR A 132 -1.79 -14.44 1.37
C THR A 132 -1.83 -15.93 1.03
N LEU A 133 -2.58 -16.70 1.82
CA LEU A 133 -2.54 -18.16 1.76
C LEU A 133 -3.69 -18.71 0.91
N ARG A 134 -3.37 -19.63 0.00
CA ARG A 134 -4.30 -20.26 -0.95
C ARG A 134 -5.48 -20.95 -0.27
N HIS A 135 -5.27 -21.55 0.91
CA HIS A 135 -6.32 -22.26 1.65
C HIS A 135 -7.35 -21.33 2.32
N THR A 136 -7.05 -20.03 2.42
CA THR A 136 -8.00 -19.04 2.94
C THR A 136 -8.94 -18.53 1.86
N LEU A 137 -8.65 -18.83 0.58
CA LEU A 137 -9.49 -18.42 -0.53
C LEU A 137 -10.77 -19.25 -0.57
N ILE A 138 -11.91 -18.56 -0.55
CA ILE A 138 -13.24 -19.10 -0.75
C ILE A 138 -13.76 -18.54 -2.08
N LEU A 139 -14.18 -19.44 -2.98
CA LEU A 139 -14.80 -19.09 -4.24
C LEU A 139 -16.30 -19.37 -4.17
N GLU A 140 -17.10 -18.38 -4.52
CA GLU A 140 -18.54 -18.50 -4.67
C GLU A 140 -18.97 -18.12 -6.10
N ALA A 141 -20.25 -18.30 -6.42
CA ALA A 141 -20.77 -18.00 -7.74
C ALA A 141 -20.75 -16.50 -8.07
N THR A 142 -20.84 -15.63 -7.06
CA THR A 142 -20.99 -14.18 -7.21
C THR A 142 -19.84 -13.36 -6.65
N HIS A 143 -18.90 -14.00 -5.95
CA HIS A 143 -17.78 -13.31 -5.32
C HIS A 143 -16.68 -14.30 -4.95
N PHE A 144 -15.55 -13.77 -4.52
CA PHE A 144 -14.55 -14.54 -3.80
C PHE A 144 -14.07 -13.77 -2.58
N SER A 145 -13.52 -14.50 -1.62
CA SER A 145 -12.96 -13.90 -0.42
C SER A 145 -11.70 -14.63 0.04
N PHE A 146 -10.81 -13.92 0.71
CA PHE A 146 -9.62 -14.51 1.32
C PHE A 146 -9.16 -13.70 2.53
N ILE A 147 -8.31 -14.30 3.35
CA ILE A 147 -7.79 -13.66 4.56
C ILE A 147 -6.42 -13.05 4.25
N LEU A 148 -6.29 -11.74 4.48
CA LEU A 148 -5.00 -11.08 4.52
C LEU A 148 -4.33 -11.35 5.86
N PRO A 149 -3.10 -11.90 5.85
CA PRO A 149 -2.38 -12.12 7.08
C PRO A 149 -1.79 -10.80 7.55
N PHE A 150 -2.18 -10.40 8.77
CA PHE A 150 -1.56 -9.34 9.54
C PHE A 150 -1.71 -7.91 8.96
N HIS A 151 -2.35 -7.04 9.75
CA HIS A 151 -2.26 -5.60 9.56
C HIS A 151 -1.74 -4.92 10.83
N LYS A 152 -1.01 -3.80 10.72
CA LYS A 152 -0.44 -3.08 11.88
C LYS A 152 -1.53 -2.59 12.86
N ALA A 153 -2.76 -2.43 12.40
CA ALA A 153 -3.91 -2.05 13.23
C ALA A 153 -4.74 -3.25 13.73
N ASP A 154 -4.36 -4.49 13.37
CA ASP A 154 -5.03 -5.69 13.88
C ASP A 154 -4.46 -6.04 15.27
N GLN A 155 -5.05 -5.44 16.29
CA GLN A 155 -4.66 -5.64 17.69
C GLN A 155 -4.94 -7.07 18.19
N PHE A 156 -5.84 -7.81 17.52
CA PHE A 156 -6.34 -9.11 17.97
C PHE A 156 -5.90 -10.29 17.08
N TYR A 157 -5.10 -10.04 16.04
CA TYR A 157 -4.58 -11.06 15.12
C TYR A 157 -5.66 -11.88 14.40
N ALA A 158 -6.85 -11.31 14.20
CA ALA A 158 -7.95 -12.00 13.53
C ALA A 158 -7.74 -12.11 12.01
N GLY A 159 -6.86 -11.28 11.43
CA GLY A 159 -6.74 -11.11 9.99
C GLY A 159 -7.91 -10.32 9.41
N ASN A 160 -7.74 -9.83 8.18
CA ASN A 160 -8.77 -9.08 7.48
C ASN A 160 -9.31 -9.93 6.33
N THR A 161 -10.62 -10.20 6.33
CA THR A 161 -11.29 -10.84 5.20
C THR A 161 -11.54 -9.81 4.12
N VAL A 162 -10.91 -10.01 2.96
CA VAL A 162 -11.17 -9.24 1.75
C VAL A 162 -12.22 -9.99 0.96
N MET A 163 -13.30 -9.32 0.60
CA MET A 163 -14.38 -9.87 -0.24
C MET A 163 -14.50 -9.03 -1.50
N ILE A 164 -14.50 -9.67 -2.66
CA ILE A 164 -14.54 -9.02 -3.96
C ILE A 164 -15.67 -9.62 -4.78
N GLU A 165 -16.61 -8.77 -5.16
CA GLU A 165 -17.75 -9.15 -5.99
C GLU A 165 -17.34 -9.40 -7.43
N ALA A 166 -17.97 -10.39 -8.05
CA ALA A 166 -17.87 -10.63 -9.47
C ALA A 166 -18.54 -9.50 -10.24
N LEU A 167 -18.08 -9.28 -11.47
CA LEU A 167 -18.72 -8.36 -12.41
C LEU A 167 -19.12 -9.14 -13.67
N PRO A 168 -20.21 -9.93 -13.61
CA PRO A 168 -20.60 -10.78 -14.73
C PRO A 168 -20.69 -9.98 -16.03
N HIS A 169 -20.20 -10.56 -17.13
CA HIS A 169 -20.18 -9.96 -18.47
C HIS A 169 -19.25 -8.75 -18.63
N SER A 170 -18.47 -8.38 -17.60
CA SER A 170 -17.45 -7.35 -17.70
C SER A 170 -16.12 -7.95 -18.16
N PRO A 171 -15.37 -7.31 -19.09
CA PRO A 171 -14.03 -7.77 -19.45
C PRO A 171 -13.05 -7.68 -18.27
N ILE A 172 -13.38 -6.89 -17.25
CA ILE A 172 -12.59 -6.67 -16.04
C ILE A 172 -13.18 -7.39 -14.82
N ASP A 173 -13.88 -8.51 -15.04
CA ASP A 173 -14.45 -9.34 -13.97
C ASP A 173 -13.36 -10.01 -13.12
N PRO A 174 -13.18 -9.59 -11.84
CA PRO A 174 -12.11 -10.12 -11.01
C PRO A 174 -12.27 -11.62 -10.73
N LEU A 175 -13.51 -12.13 -10.62
CA LEU A 175 -13.76 -13.54 -10.33
C LEU A 175 -13.35 -14.42 -11.52
N PHE A 176 -13.76 -14.03 -12.73
CA PHE A 176 -13.39 -14.71 -13.97
C PHE A 176 -11.87 -14.84 -14.11
N HIS A 177 -11.14 -13.73 -13.99
CA HIS A 177 -9.68 -13.72 -14.16
C HIS A 177 -8.96 -14.49 -13.05
N LEU A 178 -9.47 -14.43 -11.81
CA LEU A 178 -8.92 -15.22 -10.70
C LEU A 178 -9.10 -16.73 -10.95
N GLN A 179 -10.29 -17.17 -11.37
CA GLN A 179 -10.54 -18.59 -11.67
C GLN A 179 -9.62 -19.10 -12.79
N HIS A 180 -9.46 -18.33 -13.87
CA HIS A 180 -8.55 -18.67 -14.95
C HIS A 180 -7.08 -18.80 -14.50
N TYR A 181 -6.63 -17.92 -13.60
CA TYR A 181 -5.31 -18.03 -12.98
C TYR A 181 -5.16 -19.33 -12.14
N LEU A 182 -6.15 -19.63 -11.30
CA LEU A 182 -6.14 -20.82 -10.45
C LEU A 182 -6.15 -22.11 -11.27
N ASP A 183 -6.98 -22.19 -12.31
CA ASP A 183 -7.03 -23.33 -13.22
C ASP A 183 -5.69 -23.60 -13.90
N SER A 184 -4.95 -22.53 -14.20
CA SER A 184 -3.59 -22.63 -14.74
C SER A 184 -2.54 -23.03 -13.70
N GLY A 185 -2.73 -22.68 -12.41
CA GLY A 185 -1.72 -22.85 -11.35
C GLY A 185 -1.86 -24.11 -10.50
N ASP A 186 -3.09 -24.50 -10.16
CA ASP A 186 -3.36 -25.59 -9.21
C ASP A 186 -2.87 -26.96 -9.75
N ARG A 187 -2.73 -27.10 -11.07
CA ARG A 187 -2.14 -28.29 -11.71
C ARG A 187 -0.63 -28.41 -11.47
N SER A 188 0.06 -27.29 -11.25
CA SER A 188 1.53 -27.23 -11.17
C SER A 188 2.04 -27.19 -9.73
N PHE A 189 1.29 -26.62 -8.78
CA PHE A 189 1.75 -26.37 -7.41
C PHE A 189 0.74 -26.76 -6.32
N PRO A 190 0.28 -28.03 -6.26
CA PRO A 190 -0.81 -28.43 -5.37
C PRO A 190 -0.52 -28.26 -3.87
N PHE A 191 0.75 -28.19 -3.47
CA PHE A 191 1.17 -28.10 -2.06
C PHE A 191 1.79 -26.76 -1.67
N PHE A 192 1.88 -25.78 -2.58
CA PHE A 192 2.41 -24.48 -2.22
C PHE A 192 1.35 -23.65 -1.49
N PRO A 193 1.67 -23.07 -0.32
CA PRO A 193 0.66 -22.44 0.52
C PRO A 193 0.28 -21.02 0.04
N ALA A 194 1.10 -20.38 -0.79
CA ALA A 194 0.87 -19.01 -1.23
C ALA A 194 -0.16 -18.94 -2.37
N LEU A 195 -1.05 -17.96 -2.30
CA LEU A 195 -2.07 -17.74 -3.33
C LEU A 195 -1.47 -17.25 -4.65
N TRP A 196 -0.44 -16.39 -4.59
CA TRP A 196 0.19 -15.76 -5.74
C TRP A 196 1.52 -16.43 -6.07
N LEU A 197 1.58 -17.14 -7.19
CA LEU A 197 2.74 -17.90 -7.62
C LEU A 197 2.95 -17.74 -9.11
N THR A 198 4.20 -17.63 -9.53
CA THR A 198 4.58 -17.70 -10.94
C THR A 198 4.64 -19.15 -11.42
N SER A 199 4.79 -19.36 -12.73
CA SER A 199 4.93 -20.70 -13.32
C SER A 199 6.15 -21.48 -12.81
N GLN A 200 7.08 -20.78 -12.16
CA GLN A 200 8.30 -21.34 -11.56
C GLN A 200 8.17 -21.53 -10.04
N GLY A 201 6.97 -21.38 -9.48
CA GLY A 201 6.71 -21.53 -8.04
C GLY A 201 7.33 -20.40 -7.19
N LYS A 202 7.62 -19.25 -7.80
CA LYS A 202 8.17 -18.07 -7.11
C LYS A 202 7.06 -17.09 -6.76
N LEU A 203 7.24 -16.39 -5.65
CA LEU A 203 6.34 -15.31 -5.25
C LEU A 203 6.59 -14.08 -6.14
N PRO A 204 5.54 -13.45 -6.71
CA PRO A 204 5.69 -12.21 -7.47
C PRO A 204 6.19 -11.09 -6.56
N THR A 205 7.21 -10.37 -7.00
CA THR A 205 7.76 -9.24 -6.24
C THR A 205 7.10 -7.92 -6.61
N TYR A 206 7.30 -6.89 -5.77
CA TYR A 206 6.82 -5.55 -6.05
C TYR A 206 7.36 -5.02 -7.40
N SER A 207 8.67 -5.15 -7.64
CA SER A 207 9.27 -4.71 -8.92
C SER A 207 8.75 -5.47 -10.13
N TRP A 208 8.49 -6.77 -9.99
CA TRP A 208 7.90 -7.58 -11.06
C TRP A 208 6.52 -7.05 -11.45
N PHE A 209 5.64 -6.83 -10.47
CA PHE A 209 4.29 -6.35 -10.74
C PHE A 209 4.28 -4.93 -11.32
N VAL A 210 5.06 -4.01 -10.73
CA VAL A 210 5.14 -2.63 -11.21
C VAL A 210 5.75 -2.57 -12.61
N GLY A 211 6.76 -3.39 -12.92
CA GLY A 211 7.33 -3.47 -14.27
C GLY A 211 6.30 -3.87 -15.32
N GLN A 212 5.44 -4.83 -15.01
CA GLN A 212 4.32 -5.22 -15.88
C GLN A 212 3.30 -4.07 -16.02
N LEU A 213 2.92 -3.43 -14.92
CA LEU A 213 1.95 -2.33 -14.96
C LEU A 213 2.45 -1.13 -15.79
N GLN A 214 3.72 -0.78 -15.62
CA GLN A 214 4.36 0.33 -16.34
C GLN A 214 4.63 0.02 -17.80
N SER A 215 4.72 -1.25 -18.21
CA SER A 215 4.86 -1.59 -19.63
C SER A 215 3.59 -1.28 -20.43
N PHE A 216 2.42 -1.30 -19.79
CA PHE A 216 1.15 -0.89 -20.40
C PHE A 216 0.88 0.61 -20.28
N LEU A 217 1.12 1.20 -19.10
CA LEU A 217 0.60 2.54 -18.77
C LEU A 217 1.70 3.61 -18.55
N GLY A 218 2.98 3.24 -18.69
CA GLY A 218 4.11 4.14 -18.47
C GLY A 218 4.49 4.32 -17.00
N THR A 219 5.44 5.22 -16.72
CA THR A 219 6.12 5.32 -15.42
C THR A 219 5.41 6.18 -14.38
N ASP A 220 4.28 6.80 -14.73
CA ASP A 220 3.52 7.64 -13.80
C ASP A 220 2.59 6.84 -12.87
N ILE A 221 2.71 5.52 -12.89
CA ILE A 221 1.94 4.59 -12.08
C ILE A 221 2.87 3.76 -11.19
N ALA A 222 2.38 3.42 -10.00
CA ALA A 222 3.10 2.62 -9.01
C ALA A 222 2.14 1.76 -8.19
N GLY A 223 2.64 1.01 -7.21
CA GLY A 223 1.81 0.12 -6.39
C GLY A 223 0.68 0.81 -5.62
N HIS A 224 0.80 2.11 -5.32
CA HIS A 224 -0.28 2.87 -4.69
C HIS A 224 -1.45 3.20 -5.62
N SER A 225 -1.21 3.19 -6.93
CA SER A 225 -2.20 3.56 -7.96
C SER A 225 -3.41 2.62 -7.98
N LEU A 226 -3.22 1.34 -7.58
CA LEU A 226 -4.28 0.34 -7.42
C LEU A 226 -5.31 0.79 -6.38
N ARG A 227 -4.84 0.97 -5.15
CA ARG A 227 -5.69 1.32 -4.01
C ARG A 227 -6.35 2.68 -4.19
N SER A 228 -5.60 3.69 -4.61
CA SER A 228 -6.17 5.02 -4.85
C SER A 228 -7.17 4.99 -6.01
N GLY A 229 -6.89 4.19 -7.04
CA GLY A 229 -7.76 4.00 -8.20
C GLY A 229 -9.10 3.37 -7.83
N GLY A 230 -9.06 2.22 -7.16
CA GLY A 230 -10.27 1.53 -6.69
C GLY A 230 -11.10 2.40 -5.75
N THR A 231 -10.45 3.13 -4.85
CA THR A 231 -11.11 4.08 -3.93
C THR A 231 -11.86 5.16 -4.70
N THR A 232 -11.18 5.76 -5.69
CA THR A 232 -11.78 6.81 -6.54
C THR A 232 -12.94 6.24 -7.35
N ALA A 233 -12.81 5.03 -7.89
CA ALA A 233 -13.87 4.39 -8.65
C ALA A 233 -15.12 4.11 -7.81
N LEU A 234 -14.97 3.68 -6.55
CA LEU A 234 -16.11 3.49 -5.63
C LEU A 234 -16.76 4.82 -5.26
N ALA A 235 -15.96 5.85 -4.97
CA ALA A 235 -16.47 7.19 -4.67
C ALA A 235 -17.26 7.76 -5.86
N LEU A 236 -16.74 7.64 -7.08
CA LEU A 236 -17.43 8.05 -8.31
C LEU A 236 -18.70 7.24 -8.58
N ALA A 237 -18.75 5.98 -8.13
CA ALA A 237 -19.94 5.14 -8.19
C ALA A 237 -20.98 5.47 -7.09
N GLY A 238 -20.70 6.45 -6.22
CA GLY A 238 -21.59 6.88 -5.15
C GLY A 238 -21.63 5.93 -3.95
N VAL A 239 -20.61 5.07 -3.79
CA VAL A 239 -20.50 4.20 -2.61
C VAL A 239 -20.25 5.07 -1.37
N PRO A 240 -21.01 4.88 -0.28
CA PRO A 240 -20.83 5.65 0.94
C PRO A 240 -19.42 5.54 1.52
N ASP A 241 -18.91 6.65 2.03
CA ASP A 241 -17.56 6.79 2.59
C ASP A 241 -17.22 5.73 3.65
N ASN A 242 -18.16 5.42 4.54
CA ASN A 242 -18.00 4.40 5.56
C ASN A 242 -17.85 2.98 4.97
N ALA A 243 -18.52 2.69 3.84
CA ALA A 243 -18.40 1.40 3.16
C ALA A 243 -17.06 1.28 2.42
N ILE A 244 -16.58 2.36 1.79
CA ILE A 244 -15.24 2.42 1.20
C ILE A 244 -14.18 2.24 2.30
N GLN A 245 -14.36 2.89 3.44
CA GLN A 245 -13.45 2.80 4.59
C GLN A 245 -13.37 1.39 5.17
N ALA A 246 -14.53 0.73 5.32
CA ALA A 246 -14.60 -0.66 5.74
C ALA A 246 -13.89 -1.59 4.74
N THR A 247 -14.16 -1.42 3.43
CA THR A 247 -13.55 -2.22 2.36
C THR A 247 -12.03 -2.07 2.34
N GLY A 248 -11.54 -0.83 2.47
CA GLY A 248 -10.11 -0.54 2.53
C GLY A 248 -9.44 -0.90 3.86
N CYS A 249 -10.19 -1.36 4.86
CA CYS A 249 -9.68 -1.62 6.21
C CYS A 249 -8.93 -0.42 6.82
N TRP A 250 -9.40 0.81 6.58
CA TRP A 250 -8.76 2.01 7.14
C TRP A 250 -9.21 2.25 8.57
N SER A 251 -8.25 2.49 9.46
CA SER A 251 -8.50 2.88 10.86
C SER A 251 -8.64 4.40 11.07
N SER A 252 -8.44 5.23 10.04
CA SER A 252 -8.48 6.70 10.13
C SER A 252 -9.01 7.35 8.85
N ASP A 253 -9.50 8.58 8.97
CA ASP A 253 -10.09 9.40 7.89
C ASP A 253 -9.08 9.93 6.85
N THR A 254 -7.84 9.43 6.88
CA THR A 254 -6.72 9.84 6.01
C THR A 254 -6.90 9.53 4.52
N TRP A 255 -8.04 8.99 4.12
CA TRP A 255 -8.34 8.58 2.74
C TRP A 255 -9.23 9.58 1.98
N HIS A 256 -9.87 10.54 2.67
CA HIS A 256 -10.56 11.65 2.00
C HIS A 256 -9.55 12.44 1.16
N ILE A 257 -9.86 12.59 -0.13
CA ILE A 257 -9.03 13.33 -1.11
C ILE A 257 -9.33 14.82 -1.01
#